data_AF-A0A2V3ISN6-F1
#
_entry.id   AF-A0A2V3ISN6-F1
#
_cell.length_a   1.000
_cell.length_b   1.000
_cell.length_c   1.000
_cell.angle_alpha   90.00
_cell.angle_beta   90.00
_cell.angle_gamma   90.00
#
_symmetry.space_group_name_H-M   'P 1'
#
loop_
_entity.id
_entity.type
_entity.pdbx_description
1 polymer ?
#
loop_
_entity_poly.entity_id
_entity_poly.type
_entity_poly.pdbx_seq_one_letter_code
_entity_poly.pdbx_strand_id
1 'polypeptide(L)'
;MAEKTLPHSAYAELPYLTALTTYLGYAVLIVFGHLRDSCGKLFNAGSYALRQAGQLDGRAPLLNDFEDFYTRRLYQRINDCWGRPIRGTAGAWINVLERVKETAWCPTSRLDRRPYLPTDAVVKRATHGAPLPSDPTGRVTTCLNLGSYNYLGYAEVPGGVHSSVTDALQHAGVAACDVAVSTGRSAIVRKLENTVAHFLGKEQAIVVGMGFATNSQIIPAIVGKGDLIISDALNHASIVVGARASGAKIRVFEHNSADSLESTILDAIAVGQPQSGLPWNRIMIVVEGMYSMEGQTCNLRAIVAVKNKYGAYLYLDEAHSIGALGPTGRGVAEHHGVDTRDIDIMMGTFTKSFGAVGGYIASDSALIDRIRALSPASLYASAMSPPCAQHINWAFEQLMGKDGTDVGKSKIHQLRENAIYFRKRLNTMGVQTLGDWDSPVIPIMLYNPAKIAAFSRECYSRGLAVVVAGFPATPLLLSRARICLSAAHTRADLDWALSVIDEVADITQIKYDRSFATRLLPLSVAKFITGNQRSEECLSNFEGHEYCKGRHCLMRTHSM
;
A
#
# COMPACT_ATOMS: atom_id res chain seq x y z
N MET A 1 -26.50 19.56 -11.99
CA MET A 1 -27.25 18.78 -11.00
C MET A 1 -26.28 18.43 -9.89
N ALA A 2 -26.49 18.94 -8.68
CA ALA A 2 -25.59 18.72 -7.55
C ALA A 2 -25.70 17.26 -7.10
N GLU A 3 -24.66 16.48 -7.37
CA GLU A 3 -24.51 15.12 -6.90
C GLU A 3 -24.34 15.17 -5.38
N LYS A 4 -25.34 14.65 -4.65
CA LYS A 4 -25.28 14.53 -3.19
C LYS A 4 -24.13 13.58 -2.87
N THR A 5 -23.02 14.13 -2.38
CA THR A 5 -21.94 13.39 -1.74
C THR A 5 -22.51 12.63 -0.55
N LEU A 6 -22.62 11.30 -0.69
CA LEU A 6 -22.93 10.41 0.42
C LEU A 6 -21.81 10.54 1.47
N PRO A 7 -22.11 10.47 2.77
CA PRO A 7 -21.08 10.46 3.80
C PRO A 7 -20.17 9.25 3.57
N HIS A 8 -18.93 9.51 3.17
CA HIS A 8 -17.90 8.51 2.98
C HIS A 8 -17.42 8.01 4.34
N SER A 9 -18.15 7.10 4.99
CA SER A 9 -17.50 6.26 6.00
C SER A 9 -16.50 5.37 5.25
N ALA A 10 -15.21 5.46 5.59
CA ALA A 10 -14.13 4.71 4.96
C ALA A 10 -14.33 3.18 5.00
N TYR A 11 -15.33 2.71 5.73
CA TYR A 11 -15.71 1.32 5.86
C TYR A 11 -17.21 1.16 5.60
N ALA A 12 -17.58 0.18 4.77
CA ALA A 12 -18.94 -0.35 4.73
C ALA A 12 -19.38 -0.73 6.15
N GLU A 13 -20.64 -0.47 6.51
CA GLU A 13 -21.19 -0.82 7.83
C GLU A 13 -20.92 -2.29 8.15
N LEU A 14 -19.97 -2.54 9.04
CA LEU A 14 -19.56 -3.88 9.42
C LEU A 14 -20.70 -4.52 10.22
N PRO A 15 -21.33 -5.61 9.74
CA PRO A 15 -22.40 -6.24 10.50
C PRO A 15 -21.89 -6.70 11.86
N TYR A 16 -22.63 -6.42 12.94
CA TYR A 16 -22.17 -6.74 14.31
C TYR A 16 -21.81 -8.22 14.49
N LEU A 17 -22.60 -9.13 13.90
CA LEU A 17 -22.32 -10.56 13.92
C LEU A 17 -20.99 -10.90 13.22
N THR A 18 -20.66 -10.22 12.14
CA THR A 18 -19.39 -10.37 11.43
C THR A 18 -18.23 -9.86 12.28
N ALA A 19 -18.39 -8.73 12.96
CA ALA A 19 -17.39 -8.21 13.89
C ALA A 19 -17.14 -9.20 15.04
N LEU A 20 -18.22 -9.68 15.68
CA LEU A 20 -18.17 -10.63 16.79
C LEU A 20 -17.49 -11.95 16.38
N THR A 21 -17.90 -12.53 15.26
CA THR A 21 -17.31 -13.79 14.76
C THR A 21 -15.85 -13.62 14.32
N THR A 22 -15.48 -12.44 13.82
CA THR A 22 -14.08 -12.12 13.47
C THR A 22 -13.22 -12.03 14.73
N TYR A 23 -13.67 -11.31 15.76
CA TYR A 23 -12.97 -11.25 17.04
C TYR A 23 -12.87 -12.63 17.69
N LEU A 24 -13.95 -13.41 17.70
CA LEU A 24 -13.93 -14.78 18.21
C LEU A 24 -12.92 -15.64 17.44
N GLY A 25 -12.86 -15.51 16.11
CA GLY A 25 -11.89 -16.21 15.27
C GLY A 25 -10.45 -15.87 15.65
N TYR A 26 -10.13 -14.59 15.81
CA TYR A 26 -8.81 -14.17 16.28
C TYR A 26 -8.53 -14.62 17.72
N ALA A 27 -9.50 -14.52 18.64
CA ALA A 27 -9.36 -14.96 20.02
C ALA A 27 -9.01 -16.45 20.09
N VAL A 28 -9.71 -17.29 19.33
CA VAL A 28 -9.39 -18.72 19.22
C VAL A 28 -7.97 -18.91 18.71
N LEU A 29 -7.58 -18.27 17.61
CA LEU A 29 -6.23 -18.40 17.04
C LEU A 29 -5.12 -17.94 18.02
N ILE A 30 -5.36 -16.85 18.74
CA ILE A 30 -4.43 -16.29 19.72
C ILE A 30 -4.31 -17.20 20.95
N VAL A 31 -5.44 -17.68 21.51
CA VAL A 31 -5.45 -18.62 22.64
C VAL A 31 -4.71 -19.90 22.27
N PHE A 32 -5.01 -20.51 21.12
CA PHE A 32 -4.28 -21.69 20.65
C PHE A 32 -2.80 -21.41 20.38
N GLY A 33 -2.47 -20.21 19.90
CA GLY A 33 -1.08 -19.77 19.72
C GLY A 33 -0.32 -19.72 21.05
N HIS A 34 -0.91 -19.13 22.09
CA HIS A 34 -0.32 -19.07 23.43
C HIS A 34 -0.28 -20.44 24.12
N LEU A 35 -1.32 -21.26 24.02
CA LEU A 35 -1.30 -22.64 24.53
C LEU A 35 -0.14 -23.43 23.90
N ARG A 36 0.07 -23.28 22.59
CA ARG A 36 1.19 -23.92 21.89
C ARG A 36 2.56 -23.37 22.34
N ASP A 37 2.67 -22.07 22.60
CA ASP A 37 3.89 -21.48 23.19
C ASP A 37 4.14 -22.03 24.61
N SER A 38 3.11 -22.14 25.45
CA SER A 38 3.19 -22.70 26.81
C SER A 38 3.56 -24.19 26.81
N CYS A 39 2.92 -25.00 25.97
CA CYS A 39 3.30 -26.41 25.79
C CYS A 39 4.73 -26.53 25.25
N GLY A 40 5.14 -25.66 24.32
CA GLY A 40 6.52 -25.61 23.82
C GLY A 40 7.54 -25.32 24.91
N LYS A 41 7.23 -24.39 25.83
CA LYS A 41 8.05 -24.10 27.01
C LYS A 41 8.13 -25.28 27.98
N LEU A 42 7.02 -25.98 28.19
CA LEU A 42 6.94 -27.13 29.13
C LEU A 42 7.65 -28.38 28.60
N PHE A 43 7.45 -28.72 27.33
CA PHE A 43 7.89 -30.00 26.75
C PHE A 43 9.16 -29.89 25.89
N ASN A 44 9.59 -28.69 25.53
CA ASN A 44 10.74 -28.47 24.64
C ASN A 44 11.58 -27.25 25.09
N ALA A 45 11.81 -27.18 26.40
CA ALA A 45 12.41 -26.03 27.09
C ALA A 45 13.76 -25.58 26.49
N GLY A 46 14.62 -26.49 26.03
CA GLY A 46 15.93 -26.14 25.45
C GLY A 46 15.86 -25.27 24.20
N SER A 47 14.91 -25.54 23.30
CA SER A 47 14.72 -24.74 22.07
C SER A 47 14.02 -23.41 22.32
N TYR A 48 13.22 -23.30 23.38
CA TYR A 48 12.56 -22.05 23.80
C TYR A 48 13.47 -21.17 24.67
N ALA A 49 14.33 -21.74 25.49
CA ALA A 49 15.30 -21.03 26.31
C ALA A 49 16.32 -20.27 25.45
N LEU A 50 16.82 -20.87 24.37
CA LEU A 50 17.69 -20.21 23.38
C LEU A 50 17.02 -18.99 22.70
N ARG A 51 15.69 -18.99 22.56
CA ARG A 51 14.95 -17.86 21.97
C ARG A 51 14.75 -16.71 22.95
N GLN A 52 14.49 -17.02 24.22
CA GLN A 52 14.45 -16.00 25.28
C GLN A 52 15.84 -15.43 25.58
N ALA A 53 16.89 -16.25 25.46
CA ALA A 53 18.28 -15.80 25.60
C ALA A 53 18.67 -14.69 24.61
N GLY A 54 18.12 -14.70 23.39
CA GLY A 54 18.35 -13.63 22.41
C GLY A 54 17.82 -12.24 22.84
N GLN A 55 16.84 -12.18 23.75
CA GLN A 55 16.39 -10.95 24.40
C GLN A 55 17.27 -10.56 25.62
N LEU A 56 18.05 -11.50 26.15
CA LEU A 56 18.90 -11.32 27.34
C LEU A 56 20.34 -10.89 27.02
N ASP A 57 20.77 -10.95 25.76
CA ASP A 57 22.13 -10.57 25.31
C ASP A 57 22.36 -9.04 25.19
N GLY A 58 21.49 -8.21 25.78
CA GLY A 58 21.60 -6.74 25.73
C GLY A 58 21.35 -6.12 24.33
N ARG A 59 20.94 -6.92 23.35
CA ARG A 59 20.58 -6.47 21.99
C ARG A 59 19.16 -5.92 21.98
N ALA A 60 18.95 -4.86 21.19
CA ALA A 60 17.60 -4.33 20.98
C ALA A 60 16.69 -5.40 20.33
N PRO A 61 15.45 -5.58 20.82
CA PRO A 61 14.51 -6.53 20.21
C PRO A 61 14.20 -6.10 18.77
N LEU A 62 14.32 -7.05 17.82
CA LEU A 62 14.08 -6.78 16.39
C LEU A 62 12.59 -6.64 16.05
N LEU A 63 11.70 -7.23 16.85
CA LEU A 63 10.25 -7.21 16.67
C LEU A 63 9.57 -6.93 18.00
N ASN A 64 8.39 -6.32 17.96
CA ASN A 64 7.50 -6.26 19.12
C ASN A 64 7.02 -7.68 19.48
N ASP A 65 6.85 -7.99 20.77
CA ASP A 65 6.39 -9.30 21.26
C ASP A 65 5.09 -9.77 20.57
N PHE A 66 4.14 -8.86 20.34
CA PHE A 66 2.90 -9.21 19.62
C PHE A 66 3.14 -9.47 18.13
N GLU A 67 4.00 -8.69 17.48
CA GLU A 67 4.33 -8.88 16.06
C GLU A 67 5.08 -10.18 15.82
N ASP A 68 6.03 -10.52 16.70
CA ASP A 68 6.72 -11.81 16.69
C ASP A 68 5.72 -12.96 16.87
N PHE A 69 4.85 -12.86 17.88
CA PHE A 69 3.79 -13.84 18.13
C PHE A 69 2.89 -14.02 16.90
N TYR A 70 2.35 -12.92 16.37
CA TYR A 70 1.46 -12.94 15.21
C TYR A 70 2.17 -13.55 14.00
N THR A 71 3.42 -13.15 13.75
CA THR A 71 4.20 -13.65 12.62
C THR A 71 4.38 -15.16 12.69
N ARG A 72 4.83 -15.68 13.85
CA ARG A 72 5.07 -17.11 14.06
C ARG A 72 3.80 -17.95 14.06
N ARG A 73 2.74 -17.46 14.70
CA ARG A 73 1.56 -18.29 15.01
C ARG A 73 0.45 -18.16 13.98
N LEU A 74 0.33 -17.01 13.33
CA LEU A 74 -0.73 -16.71 12.37
C LEU A 74 -0.13 -16.54 10.96
N TYR A 75 0.71 -15.53 10.74
CA TYR A 75 1.18 -15.14 9.40
C TYR A 75 1.85 -16.30 8.64
N GLN A 76 2.83 -16.97 9.26
CA GLN A 76 3.58 -18.06 8.62
C GLN A 76 2.71 -19.26 8.24
N ARG A 77 1.52 -19.45 8.83
CA ARG A 77 0.62 -20.57 8.52
C ARG A 77 -0.10 -20.42 7.19
N ILE A 78 -0.26 -19.18 6.73
CA ILE A 78 -0.96 -18.84 5.49
C ILE A 78 -0.06 -18.02 4.56
N ASN A 79 1.26 -18.16 4.71
CA ASN A 79 2.27 -17.48 3.88
C ASN A 79 2.16 -17.81 2.38
N ASP A 80 1.61 -18.98 2.06
CA ASP A 80 1.27 -19.37 0.69
C ASP A 80 0.23 -18.42 0.05
N CYS A 81 -0.63 -17.81 0.86
CA CYS A 81 -1.64 -16.85 0.40
C CYS A 81 -1.09 -15.42 0.24
N TRP A 82 -0.04 -15.06 0.99
CA TRP A 82 0.59 -13.74 0.96
C TRP A 82 1.71 -13.64 -0.08
N GLY A 83 2.42 -14.74 -0.34
CA GLY A 83 3.66 -14.74 -1.12
C GLY A 83 3.66 -15.77 -2.23
N ARG A 84 2.88 -15.53 -3.30
CA ARG A 84 2.95 -16.35 -4.54
C ARG A 84 3.94 -15.73 -5.53
N PRO A 85 5.10 -16.38 -5.78
CA PRO A 85 6.05 -15.90 -6.76
C PRO A 85 5.48 -16.10 -8.16
N ILE A 86 5.77 -15.16 -9.05
CA ILE A 86 5.39 -15.24 -10.46
C ILE A 86 6.64 -15.38 -11.32
N ARG A 87 6.48 -15.96 -12.50
CA ARG A 87 7.52 -16.03 -13.54
C ARG A 87 7.03 -15.28 -14.78
N GLY A 88 7.93 -14.49 -15.37
CA GLY A 88 7.65 -13.73 -16.59
C GLY A 88 7.06 -12.36 -16.30
N THR A 89 6.39 -11.80 -17.31
CA THR A 89 5.76 -10.47 -17.27
C THR A 89 4.54 -10.47 -16.37
N ALA A 90 4.32 -9.36 -15.65
CA ALA A 90 3.11 -9.15 -14.84
C ALA A 90 1.93 -8.68 -15.72
N GLY A 91 1.56 -9.52 -16.70
CA GLY A 91 0.49 -9.25 -17.67
C GLY A 91 -0.92 -9.48 -17.13
N ALA A 92 -1.90 -9.47 -18.04
CA ALA A 92 -3.29 -9.84 -17.71
C ALA A 92 -3.37 -11.29 -17.21
N TRP A 93 -2.53 -12.16 -17.77
CA TRP A 93 -2.33 -13.55 -17.36
C TRP A 93 -0.90 -13.73 -16.87
N ILE A 94 -0.71 -14.49 -15.80
CA ILE A 94 0.58 -14.72 -15.16
C ILE A 94 0.82 -16.19 -14.89
N ASN A 95 2.10 -16.56 -14.83
CA ASN A 95 2.53 -17.88 -14.43
C ASN A 95 2.95 -17.86 -12.97
N VAL A 96 2.13 -18.46 -12.11
CA VAL A 96 2.38 -18.56 -10.67
C VAL A 96 3.19 -19.83 -10.41
N LEU A 97 4.28 -19.66 -9.65
CA LEU A 97 5.19 -20.74 -9.29
C LEU A 97 4.80 -21.31 -7.92
N GLU A 98 4.51 -22.60 -7.86
CA GLU A 98 4.15 -23.26 -6.61
C GLU A 98 5.42 -23.50 -5.78
N ARG A 99 5.42 -23.02 -4.52
CA ARG A 99 6.53 -23.27 -3.58
C ARG A 99 6.29 -24.57 -2.82
N VAL A 100 7.30 -25.44 -2.71
CA VAL A 100 7.26 -26.49 -1.69
C VAL A 100 7.58 -25.84 -0.36
N LYS A 101 6.73 -26.06 0.64
CA LYS A 101 7.11 -25.83 2.03
C LYS A 101 7.54 -27.17 2.61
N GLU A 102 8.83 -27.38 2.78
CA GLU A 102 9.38 -28.56 3.48
C GLU A 102 9.01 -28.62 4.98
N THR A 103 8.13 -27.73 5.44
CA THR A 103 7.75 -27.61 6.85
C THR A 103 6.24 -27.53 7.03
N ALA A 104 5.61 -28.70 6.97
CA ALA A 104 4.35 -28.93 7.67
C ALA A 104 4.48 -30.24 8.43
N TRP A 105 4.53 -30.14 9.76
CA TRP A 105 4.30 -31.28 10.64
C TRP A 105 2.98 -31.95 10.24
N CYS A 106 3.08 -33.17 9.71
CA CYS A 106 1.97 -34.02 9.32
C CYS A 106 1.85 -35.11 10.39
N PRO A 107 0.70 -35.29 11.07
CA PRO A 107 0.53 -36.34 12.07
C PRO A 107 0.71 -37.76 11.51
N THR A 108 0.59 -37.93 10.19
CA THR A 108 0.64 -39.22 9.50
C THR A 108 1.94 -39.50 8.75
N SER A 109 2.88 -38.55 8.65
CA SER A 109 4.20 -38.86 8.08
C SER A 109 5.10 -39.48 9.15
N ARG A 110 5.30 -40.80 9.06
CA ARG A 110 6.13 -41.58 10.00
C ARG A 110 7.63 -41.22 10.01
N LEU A 111 8.07 -40.20 9.28
CA LEU A 111 9.50 -40.00 8.98
C LEU A 111 10.17 -38.74 9.54
N ASP A 112 9.47 -37.77 10.15
CA ASP A 112 10.20 -36.62 10.74
C ASP A 112 9.64 -36.16 12.09
N ARG A 113 10.19 -36.74 13.17
CA ARG A 113 9.96 -36.37 14.57
C ARG A 113 11.10 -35.51 15.13
N ARG A 114 11.54 -34.44 14.47
CA ARG A 114 12.46 -33.45 15.10
C ARG A 114 12.12 -32.01 14.74
N PRO A 115 11.86 -31.12 15.73
CA PRO A 115 11.86 -29.68 15.51
C PRO A 115 13.31 -29.22 15.31
N TYR A 116 13.60 -28.67 14.13
CA TYR A 116 14.93 -28.28 13.70
C TYR A 116 15.44 -27.05 14.48
N LEU A 117 16.42 -27.24 15.37
CA LEU A 117 17.46 -26.25 15.64
C LEU A 117 18.58 -26.53 14.63
N PRO A 118 19.22 -25.51 14.03
CA PRO A 118 20.35 -25.74 13.15
C PRO A 118 21.48 -26.33 13.98
N THR A 119 21.78 -27.62 13.80
CA THR A 119 23.04 -28.21 14.26
C THR A 119 24.19 -27.67 13.40
N ASP A 120 25.42 -27.75 13.91
CA ASP A 120 26.66 -27.33 13.21
C ASP A 120 26.84 -27.93 11.80
N ALA A 121 26.09 -28.97 11.46
CA ALA A 121 26.00 -29.52 10.12
C ALA A 121 25.33 -28.56 9.09
N VAL A 122 24.43 -27.68 9.52
CA VAL A 122 23.82 -26.64 8.64
C VAL A 122 24.77 -25.46 8.45
N VAL A 123 25.54 -25.11 9.48
CA VAL A 123 26.62 -24.13 9.35
C VAL A 123 27.73 -24.66 8.42
N LYS A 124 28.02 -25.96 8.45
CA LYS A 124 28.94 -26.62 7.50
C LYS A 124 28.34 -26.89 6.10
N ARG A 125 27.02 -26.85 5.92
CA ARG A 125 26.38 -26.93 4.58
C ARG A 125 26.29 -25.58 3.88
N ALA A 126 26.35 -24.47 4.62
CA ALA A 126 26.46 -23.14 4.05
C ALA A 126 27.76 -22.92 3.25
N THR A 127 28.80 -23.75 3.47
CA THR A 127 30.04 -23.72 2.68
C THR A 127 29.98 -24.54 1.39
N HIS A 128 28.94 -25.36 1.15
CA HIS A 128 28.79 -26.20 -0.05
C HIS A 128 27.37 -26.18 -0.65
N GLY A 129 26.82 -24.98 -0.88
CA GLY A 129 25.84 -24.74 -1.95
C GLY A 129 24.52 -25.53 -1.94
N ALA A 130 23.97 -25.91 -0.78
CA ALA A 130 22.63 -26.50 -0.69
C ALA A 130 21.55 -25.41 -0.43
N PRO A 131 20.33 -25.48 -1.03
CA PRO A 131 19.34 -24.39 -0.98
C PRO A 131 18.66 -24.21 0.39
N LEU A 132 18.28 -22.96 0.70
CA LEU A 132 17.46 -22.53 1.84
C LEU A 132 15.94 -22.75 1.56
N PRO A 133 15.04 -22.72 2.57
CA PRO A 133 13.71 -23.33 2.45
C PRO A 133 12.71 -22.45 1.69
N SER A 134 12.63 -22.65 0.38
CA SER A 134 11.39 -22.69 -0.42
C SER A 134 11.78 -22.95 -1.87
N ASP A 135 12.35 -24.12 -2.16
CA ASP A 135 12.64 -24.43 -3.54
C ASP A 135 11.33 -24.47 -4.33
N PRO A 136 11.29 -23.83 -5.52
CA PRO A 136 10.18 -23.99 -6.42
C PRO A 136 9.92 -25.48 -6.65
N THR A 137 8.66 -25.91 -6.60
CA THR A 137 8.26 -27.26 -7.07
C THR A 137 8.64 -27.51 -8.53
N GLY A 138 8.93 -26.44 -9.28
CA GLY A 138 8.95 -26.43 -10.75
C GLY A 138 7.56 -26.41 -11.38
N ARG A 139 6.49 -26.64 -10.60
CA ARG A 139 5.11 -26.57 -11.08
C ARG A 139 4.68 -25.12 -11.24
N VAL A 140 4.20 -24.84 -12.44
CA VAL A 140 3.72 -23.53 -12.86
C VAL A 140 2.23 -23.65 -13.16
N THR A 141 1.44 -22.75 -12.60
CA THR A 141 0.01 -22.64 -12.89
C THR A 141 -0.23 -21.29 -13.55
N THR A 142 -0.83 -21.30 -14.73
CA THR A 142 -1.24 -20.08 -15.41
C THR A 142 -2.54 -19.59 -14.77
N CYS A 143 -2.55 -18.33 -14.36
CA CYS A 143 -3.67 -17.72 -13.67
C CYS A 143 -4.01 -16.35 -14.29
N LEU A 144 -5.28 -15.99 -14.26
CA LEU A 144 -5.69 -14.61 -14.51
C LEU A 144 -5.21 -13.74 -13.35
N ASN A 145 -4.54 -12.63 -13.67
CA ASN A 145 -3.91 -11.74 -12.71
C ASN A 145 -4.88 -10.64 -12.26
N LEU A 146 -5.32 -10.72 -11.01
CA LEU A 146 -6.09 -9.68 -10.33
C LEU A 146 -5.31 -9.06 -9.15
N GLY A 147 -4.00 -9.33 -9.06
CA GLY A 147 -3.17 -8.93 -7.91
C GLY A 147 -2.15 -7.84 -8.20
N SER A 148 -1.78 -7.65 -9.47
CA SER A 148 -0.75 -6.67 -9.87
C SER A 148 -1.30 -5.27 -10.06
N TYR A 149 -0.47 -4.25 -9.84
CA TYR A 149 -0.81 -2.86 -10.11
C TYR A 149 -0.57 -2.42 -11.57
N ASN A 150 -0.58 -3.35 -12.52
CA ASN A 150 -0.34 -3.08 -13.94
C ASN A 150 -1.59 -2.43 -14.59
N TYR A 151 -1.98 -1.24 -14.13
CA TYR A 151 -3.26 -0.61 -14.45
C TYR A 151 -3.47 -0.37 -15.95
N LEU A 152 -2.46 0.13 -16.67
CA LEU A 152 -2.58 0.40 -18.12
C LEU A 152 -2.06 -0.75 -19.00
N GLY A 153 -1.57 -1.82 -18.39
CA GLY A 153 -1.06 -2.98 -19.11
C GLY A 153 0.32 -2.77 -19.72
N TYR A 154 1.07 -1.72 -19.39
CA TYR A 154 2.39 -1.46 -20.00
C TYR A 154 3.48 -2.46 -19.58
N ALA A 155 3.28 -3.21 -18.48
CA ALA A 155 4.20 -4.27 -18.10
C ALA A 155 4.19 -5.47 -19.08
N GLU A 156 3.18 -5.54 -19.96
CA GLU A 156 3.05 -6.53 -21.02
C GLU A 156 2.88 -5.82 -22.36
N VAL A 157 3.95 -5.77 -23.16
CA VAL A 157 3.93 -5.13 -24.47
C VAL A 157 3.67 -6.21 -25.54
N PRO A 158 2.53 -6.13 -26.27
CA PRO A 158 2.25 -7.07 -27.36
C PRO A 158 3.37 -7.07 -28.39
N GLY A 159 3.88 -8.25 -28.76
CA GLY A 159 5.00 -8.38 -29.70
C GLY A 159 6.39 -8.21 -29.08
N GLY A 160 6.49 -7.97 -27.77
CA GLY A 160 7.76 -7.86 -27.04
C GLY A 160 8.15 -6.42 -26.73
N VAL A 161 9.39 -6.23 -26.28
CA VAL A 161 9.92 -4.92 -25.86
C VAL A 161 9.88 -3.94 -27.04
N HIS A 162 9.35 -2.73 -26.81
CA HIS A 162 9.30 -1.68 -27.82
C HIS A 162 10.72 -1.36 -28.36
N SER A 163 10.85 -1.16 -29.67
CA SER A 163 12.15 -1.01 -30.35
C SER A 163 13.03 0.07 -29.72
N SER A 164 12.46 1.21 -29.33
CA SER A 164 13.20 2.30 -28.69
C SER A 164 13.92 1.87 -27.40
N VAL A 165 13.39 0.91 -26.67
CA VAL A 165 14.00 0.39 -25.43
C VAL A 165 15.19 -0.49 -25.78
N THR A 166 15.08 -1.31 -26.83
CA THR A 166 16.20 -2.10 -27.38
C THR A 166 17.31 -1.18 -27.87
N ASP A 167 16.97 -0.09 -28.56
CA ASP A 167 17.94 0.91 -29.02
C ASP A 167 18.64 1.58 -27.84
N ALA A 168 17.89 1.97 -26.80
CA ALA A 168 18.47 2.53 -25.58
C ALA A 168 19.40 1.54 -24.88
N LEU A 169 19.05 0.25 -24.83
CA LEU A 169 19.90 -0.79 -24.27
C LEU A 169 21.21 -0.94 -25.06
N GLN A 170 21.14 -0.93 -26.40
CA GLN A 170 22.31 -1.07 -27.27
C GLN A 170 23.28 0.11 -27.16
N HIS A 171 22.77 1.34 -27.05
CA HIS A 171 23.59 2.55 -27.09
C HIS A 171 23.97 3.10 -25.71
N ALA A 172 23.11 2.95 -24.70
CA ALA A 172 23.32 3.50 -23.35
C ALA A 172 23.61 2.41 -22.30
N GLY A 173 23.54 1.14 -22.66
CA GLY A 173 23.75 0.02 -21.75
C GLY A 173 22.62 -0.19 -20.74
N VAL A 174 22.83 -1.13 -19.81
CA VAL A 174 21.82 -1.53 -18.81
C VAL A 174 21.69 -0.50 -17.68
N ALA A 175 22.81 0.05 -17.23
CA ALA A 175 22.87 0.98 -16.10
C ALA A 175 23.99 1.99 -16.32
N ALA A 176 23.83 3.19 -15.76
CA ALA A 176 24.87 4.21 -15.80
C ALA A 176 26.04 3.90 -14.83
N CYS A 177 25.84 3.00 -13.87
CA CYS A 177 26.83 2.60 -12.85
C CYS A 177 27.40 3.77 -12.03
N ASP A 178 26.63 4.86 -11.91
CA ASP A 178 26.99 6.07 -11.17
C ASP A 178 25.71 6.73 -10.60
N VAL A 179 25.88 7.73 -9.73
CA VAL A 179 24.81 8.51 -9.10
C VAL A 179 24.30 9.62 -10.01
N ALA A 180 23.08 10.09 -9.76
CA ALA A 180 22.43 11.09 -10.61
C ALA A 180 23.14 12.45 -10.63
N VAL A 181 23.76 12.86 -9.52
CA VAL A 181 24.50 14.13 -9.43
C VAL A 181 25.82 14.13 -10.22
N SER A 182 26.34 12.95 -10.53
CA SER A 182 27.59 12.74 -11.28
C SER A 182 27.27 12.39 -12.74
N THR A 183 27.84 11.32 -13.28
CA THR A 183 27.63 10.90 -14.68
C THR A 183 26.37 10.06 -14.89
N GLY A 184 25.65 9.73 -13.82
CA GLY A 184 24.47 8.86 -13.87
C GLY A 184 23.24 9.46 -14.55
N ARG A 185 23.14 10.79 -14.64
CA ARG A 185 21.98 11.50 -15.24
C ARG A 185 22.11 11.60 -16.76
N SER A 186 21.84 10.48 -17.43
CA SER A 186 21.90 10.36 -18.89
C SER A 186 20.91 11.28 -19.63
N ALA A 187 21.08 11.44 -20.94
CA ALA A 187 20.13 12.20 -21.78
C ALA A 187 18.71 11.63 -21.75
N ILE A 188 18.58 10.29 -21.67
CA ILE A 188 17.28 9.60 -21.60
C ILE A 188 16.58 9.90 -20.26
N VAL A 189 17.34 9.92 -19.16
CA VAL A 189 16.83 10.29 -17.83
C VAL A 189 16.37 11.74 -17.80
N ARG A 190 17.15 12.67 -18.38
CA ARG A 190 16.75 14.09 -18.51
C ARG A 190 15.50 14.26 -19.36
N LYS A 191 15.39 13.51 -20.46
CA LYS A 191 14.16 13.47 -21.27
C LYS A 191 12.97 13.03 -20.42
N LEU A 192 13.13 11.98 -19.61
CA LEU A 192 12.06 11.50 -18.73
C LEU A 192 11.63 12.55 -17.70
N GLU A 193 12.59 13.22 -17.04
CA GLU A 193 12.29 14.32 -16.11
C GLU A 193 11.46 15.42 -16.78
N ASN A 194 11.85 15.84 -17.99
CA ASN A 194 11.12 16.85 -18.75
C ASN A 194 9.72 16.36 -19.18
N THR A 195 9.61 15.10 -19.61
CA THR A 195 8.34 14.47 -19.98
C THR A 195 7.37 14.46 -18.80
N VAL A 196 7.83 14.07 -17.60
CA VAL A 196 7.03 14.04 -16.38
C VAL A 196 6.59 15.46 -15.98
N ALA A 197 7.51 16.42 -15.98
CA ALA A 197 7.19 17.82 -15.66
C ALA A 197 6.11 18.37 -16.59
N HIS A 198 6.25 18.14 -17.90
CA HIS A 198 5.26 18.53 -18.91
C HIS A 198 3.92 17.79 -18.74
N PHE A 199 3.95 16.49 -18.43
CA PHE A 199 2.74 15.70 -18.20
C PHE A 199 1.96 16.15 -16.96
N LEU A 200 2.61 16.77 -15.97
CA LEU A 200 1.95 17.26 -14.75
C LEU A 200 1.70 18.78 -14.77
N GLY A 201 2.24 19.50 -15.76
CA GLY A 201 2.18 20.96 -15.78
C GLY A 201 3.04 21.60 -14.68
N LYS A 202 4.15 20.96 -14.32
CA LYS A 202 5.13 21.46 -13.34
C LYS A 202 6.39 21.97 -14.04
N GLU A 203 7.14 22.85 -13.38
CA GLU A 203 8.35 23.44 -13.95
C GLU A 203 9.43 22.40 -14.19
N GLN A 204 9.68 21.54 -13.20
CA GLN A 204 10.69 20.50 -13.28
C GLN A 204 10.26 19.23 -12.54
N ALA A 205 10.93 18.13 -12.87
CA ALA A 205 10.87 16.91 -12.10
C ALA A 205 12.26 16.32 -11.87
N ILE A 206 12.37 15.51 -10.83
CA ILE A 206 13.50 14.61 -10.56
C ILE A 206 12.98 13.19 -10.53
N VAL A 207 13.76 12.26 -11.08
CA VAL A 207 13.43 10.83 -11.05
C VAL A 207 14.36 10.05 -10.13
N VAL A 208 13.81 9.00 -9.52
CA VAL A 208 14.51 8.13 -8.56
C VAL A 208 14.34 6.68 -9.00
N GLY A 209 15.40 5.87 -8.94
CA GLY A 209 15.40 4.48 -9.42
C GLY A 209 14.49 3.52 -8.63
N MET A 210 14.00 3.92 -7.45
CA MET A 210 13.10 3.11 -6.61
C MET A 210 11.90 3.92 -6.11
N GLY A 211 10.69 3.39 -6.31
CA GLY A 211 9.44 4.06 -5.93
C GLY A 211 9.31 4.32 -4.42
N PHE A 212 9.59 3.33 -3.57
CA PHE A 212 9.56 3.52 -2.11
C PHE A 212 10.62 4.53 -1.64
N ALA A 213 11.81 4.51 -2.26
CA ALA A 213 12.88 5.47 -1.96
C ALA A 213 12.53 6.91 -2.35
N THR A 214 11.60 7.10 -3.29
CA THR A 214 11.15 8.44 -3.71
C THR A 214 10.60 9.20 -2.50
N ASN A 215 9.68 8.63 -1.72
CA ASN A 215 9.20 9.26 -0.49
C ASN A 215 10.25 9.21 0.62
N SER A 216 10.83 8.02 0.87
CA SER A 216 11.63 7.81 2.09
C SER A 216 12.96 8.59 2.09
N GLN A 217 13.47 8.98 0.92
CA GLN A 217 14.72 9.73 0.78
C GLN A 217 14.53 11.20 0.37
N ILE A 218 13.39 11.58 -0.21
CA ILE A 218 13.17 12.98 -0.61
C ILE A 218 12.48 13.79 0.50
N ILE A 219 11.54 13.23 1.25
CA ILE A 219 10.89 13.96 2.36
C ILE A 219 11.93 14.53 3.35
N PRO A 220 12.97 13.80 3.79
CA PRO A 220 14.02 14.34 4.64
C PRO A 220 14.86 15.49 4.03
N ALA A 221 14.84 15.65 2.71
CA ALA A 221 15.57 16.73 2.03
C ALA A 221 14.74 18.03 1.94
N ILE A 222 13.42 17.93 2.13
CA ILE A 222 12.47 19.05 2.01
C ILE A 222 12.19 19.68 3.38
N VAL A 223 11.88 18.83 4.36
CA VAL A 223 11.48 19.23 5.73
C VAL A 223 12.46 18.69 6.76
N GLY A 224 12.52 19.35 7.93
CA GLY A 224 13.41 18.99 9.02
C GLY A 224 12.99 19.55 10.38
N LYS A 225 13.95 19.68 11.31
CA LYS A 225 13.69 20.23 12.65
C LYS A 225 13.08 21.63 12.56
N GLY A 226 12.00 21.85 13.33
CA GLY A 226 11.24 23.11 13.32
C GLY A 226 10.13 23.19 12.26
N ASP A 227 10.04 22.20 11.37
CA ASP A 227 8.89 22.02 10.47
C ASP A 227 7.84 21.07 11.07
N LEU A 228 6.62 21.15 10.54
CA LEU A 228 5.49 20.29 10.87
C LEU A 228 5.02 19.53 9.63
N ILE A 229 4.85 18.22 9.78
CA ILE A 229 4.17 17.34 8.83
C ILE A 229 2.81 16.98 9.42
N ILE A 230 1.74 17.24 8.68
CA ILE A 230 0.39 16.76 8.99
C ILE A 230 0.07 15.62 8.00
N SER A 231 0.09 14.39 8.49
CA SER A 231 -0.03 13.16 7.70
C SER A 231 -1.43 12.57 7.81
N ASP A 232 -2.00 12.11 6.70
CA ASP A 232 -3.19 11.26 6.74
C ASP A 232 -2.89 9.96 7.53
N ALA A 233 -3.87 9.47 8.27
CA ALA A 233 -3.76 8.27 9.10
C ALA A 233 -3.42 6.98 8.32
N LEU A 234 -3.78 6.90 7.04
CA LEU A 234 -3.54 5.72 6.19
C LEU A 234 -2.39 5.92 5.20
N ASN A 235 -1.59 6.97 5.35
CA ASN A 235 -0.43 7.21 4.48
C ASN A 235 0.54 6.02 4.44
N HIS A 236 1.03 5.74 3.25
CA HIS A 236 1.88 4.62 2.94
C HIS A 236 3.18 4.62 3.75
N ALA A 237 3.69 3.43 4.04
CA ALA A 237 4.89 3.24 4.85
C ALA A 237 6.12 4.02 4.33
N SER A 238 6.24 4.25 3.02
CA SER A 238 7.33 5.06 2.46
C SER A 238 7.28 6.52 2.91
N ILE A 239 6.08 7.10 3.01
CA ILE A 239 5.85 8.44 3.56
C ILE A 239 6.21 8.45 5.04
N VAL A 240 5.72 7.47 5.81
CA VAL A 240 5.98 7.37 7.25
C VAL A 240 7.49 7.27 7.54
N VAL A 241 8.22 6.46 6.77
CA VAL A 241 9.68 6.32 6.91
C VAL A 241 10.38 7.66 6.59
N GLY A 242 10.00 8.31 5.48
CA GLY A 242 10.59 9.61 5.11
C GLY A 242 10.28 10.71 6.11
N ALA A 243 9.04 10.80 6.58
CA ALA A 243 8.60 11.76 7.59
C ALA A 243 9.38 11.57 8.90
N ARG A 244 9.54 10.33 9.38
CA ARG A 244 10.32 10.04 10.59
C ARG A 244 11.80 10.36 10.42
N ALA A 245 12.38 10.04 9.26
CA ALA A 245 13.78 10.31 8.97
C ALA A 245 14.10 11.82 8.86
N SER A 246 13.11 12.65 8.53
CA SER A 246 13.29 14.11 8.43
C SER A 246 13.61 14.80 9.77
N GLY A 247 13.15 14.24 10.89
CA GLY A 247 13.23 14.90 12.20
C GLY A 247 12.24 16.07 12.38
N ALA A 248 11.33 16.30 11.43
CA ALA A 248 10.21 17.20 11.58
C ALA A 248 9.20 16.68 12.62
N LYS A 249 8.39 17.57 13.20
CA LYS A 249 7.28 17.12 14.05
C LYS A 249 6.20 16.54 13.14
N ILE A 250 5.62 15.42 13.56
CA ILE A 250 4.52 14.76 12.83
C ILE A 250 3.26 14.86 13.69
N ARG A 251 2.15 15.29 13.07
CA ARG A 251 0.78 15.12 13.56
C ARG A 251 -0.01 14.31 12.54
N VAL A 252 -1.02 13.60 13.01
CA VAL A 252 -1.87 12.75 12.17
C VAL A 252 -3.29 13.28 12.25
N PHE A 253 -3.98 13.35 11.12
CA PHE A 253 -5.41 13.66 11.06
C PHE A 253 -6.18 12.42 10.61
N GLU A 254 -7.48 12.38 10.91
CA GLU A 254 -8.35 11.27 10.54
C GLU A 254 -8.39 11.09 9.01
N HIS A 255 -8.40 9.82 8.59
CA HIS A 255 -8.31 9.46 7.19
C HIS A 255 -9.35 10.20 6.33
N ASN A 256 -8.86 10.91 5.30
CA ASN A 256 -9.67 11.63 4.32
C ASN A 256 -10.64 12.68 4.90
N SER A 257 -10.42 13.14 6.14
CA SER A 257 -11.29 14.10 6.84
C SER A 257 -10.69 15.51 6.82
N ALA A 258 -11.29 16.40 6.02
CA ALA A 258 -10.87 17.80 5.94
C ALA A 258 -11.12 18.56 7.26
N ASP A 259 -12.16 18.20 8.00
CA ASP A 259 -12.50 18.82 9.29
C ASP A 259 -11.46 18.45 10.37
N SER A 260 -11.04 17.18 10.39
CA SER A 260 -9.95 16.72 11.27
C SER A 260 -8.62 17.37 10.89
N LEU A 261 -8.35 17.52 9.60
CA LEU A 261 -7.18 18.24 9.09
C LEU A 261 -7.19 19.71 9.55
N GLU A 262 -8.32 20.40 9.38
CA GLU A 262 -8.49 21.80 9.78
C GLU A 262 -8.34 21.99 11.30
N SER A 263 -8.90 21.08 12.10
CA SER A 263 -8.73 21.09 13.55
C SER A 263 -7.25 20.87 13.94
N THR A 264 -6.59 19.92 13.28
CA THR A 264 -5.18 19.59 13.56
C THR A 264 -4.22 20.73 13.22
N ILE A 265 -4.46 21.45 12.12
CA ILE A 265 -3.62 22.59 11.72
C ILE A 265 -3.85 23.80 12.61
N LEU A 266 -5.10 24.08 12.99
CA LEU A 266 -5.45 25.14 13.93
C LEU A 266 -4.75 24.93 15.28
N ASP A 267 -4.88 23.73 15.85
CA ASP A 267 -4.23 23.37 17.11
C ASP A 267 -2.70 23.45 17.01
N ALA A 268 -2.14 23.13 15.85
CA ALA A 268 -0.70 23.17 15.66
C ALA A 268 -0.17 24.60 15.56
N ILE A 269 -0.90 25.49 14.90
CA ILE A 269 -0.57 26.91 14.79
C ILE A 269 -0.72 27.58 16.16
N ALA A 270 -1.80 27.29 16.90
CA ALA A 270 -2.05 27.88 18.21
C ALA A 270 -0.98 27.51 19.25
N VAL A 271 -0.51 26.26 19.25
CA VAL A 271 0.51 25.78 20.21
C VAL A 271 1.94 26.13 19.77
N GLY A 272 2.20 26.18 18.47
CA GLY A 272 3.56 26.34 17.93
C GLY A 272 4.46 25.12 18.17
N GLN A 273 5.77 25.33 18.06
CA GLN A 273 6.80 24.32 18.24
C GLN A 273 6.85 23.83 19.70
N PRO A 274 7.02 22.52 19.95
CA PRO A 274 7.14 21.98 21.30
C PRO A 274 8.26 22.66 22.09
N GLN A 275 8.01 22.91 23.38
CA GLN A 275 8.93 23.54 24.35
C GLN A 275 9.19 25.04 24.11
N SER A 276 9.37 25.48 22.86
CA SER A 276 9.69 26.88 22.55
C SER A 276 8.45 27.75 22.29
N GLY A 277 7.33 27.16 21.86
CA GLY A 277 6.13 27.90 21.43
C GLY A 277 6.34 28.74 20.16
N LEU A 278 7.51 28.62 19.51
CA LEU A 278 7.82 29.39 18.31
C LEU A 278 6.92 28.97 17.14
N PRO A 279 6.63 29.86 16.18
CA PRO A 279 5.94 29.47 14.95
C PRO A 279 6.67 28.35 14.21
N TRP A 280 5.93 27.50 13.51
CA TRP A 280 6.50 26.49 12.63
C TRP A 280 7.21 27.17 11.45
N ASN A 281 8.37 26.65 11.05
CA ASN A 281 9.07 27.16 9.87
C ASN A 281 8.23 26.91 8.61
N ARG A 282 7.71 25.69 8.47
CA ARG A 282 6.81 25.24 7.39
C ARG A 282 5.83 24.22 7.95
N ILE A 283 4.61 24.22 7.39
CA ILE A 283 3.60 23.20 7.63
C ILE A 283 3.33 22.51 6.30
N MET A 284 3.54 21.19 6.23
CA MET A 284 3.33 20.38 5.03
C MET A 284 2.27 19.31 5.30
N ILE A 285 1.19 19.35 4.53
CA ILE A 285 0.13 18.36 4.52
C ILE A 285 0.53 17.26 3.53
N VAL A 286 0.44 16.00 3.95
CA VAL A 286 0.84 14.85 3.13
C VAL A 286 -0.32 13.88 2.99
N VAL A 287 -0.71 13.59 1.76
CA VAL A 287 -1.85 12.71 1.42
C VAL A 287 -1.54 11.85 0.20
N GLU A 288 -2.21 10.70 0.09
CA GLU A 288 -2.24 9.89 -1.14
C GLU A 288 -3.39 10.32 -2.04
N GLY A 289 -3.19 10.26 -3.36
CA GLY A 289 -4.23 10.56 -4.34
C GLY A 289 -5.30 9.48 -4.41
N MET A 290 -4.86 8.22 -4.45
CA MET A 290 -5.72 7.04 -4.30
C MET A 290 -5.07 6.07 -3.32
N TYR A 291 -5.77 5.74 -2.24
CA TYR A 291 -5.22 4.90 -1.17
C TYR A 291 -5.16 3.44 -1.58
N SER A 292 -3.98 2.84 -1.42
CA SER A 292 -3.64 1.54 -2.01
C SER A 292 -4.45 0.33 -1.50
N MET A 293 -5.04 0.39 -0.30
CA MET A 293 -5.81 -0.73 0.30
C MET A 293 -7.32 -0.51 0.24
N GLU A 294 -7.76 0.75 0.23
CA GLU A 294 -9.17 1.14 0.25
C GLU A 294 -9.69 1.37 -1.17
N GLY A 295 -8.82 1.77 -2.11
CA GLY A 295 -9.22 2.17 -3.46
C GLY A 295 -10.07 3.45 -3.48
N GLN A 296 -10.04 4.24 -2.40
CA GLN A 296 -10.71 5.53 -2.29
C GLN A 296 -9.76 6.64 -2.77
N THR A 297 -10.30 7.69 -3.37
CA THR A 297 -9.56 8.92 -3.68
C THR A 297 -9.61 9.91 -2.53
N CYS A 298 -8.56 10.71 -2.36
CA CYS A 298 -8.61 11.78 -1.36
C CYS A 298 -9.60 12.87 -1.76
N ASN A 299 -10.20 13.54 -0.77
CA ASN A 299 -11.06 14.71 -0.95
C ASN A 299 -10.20 15.94 -1.24
N LEU A 300 -9.53 15.91 -2.38
CA LEU A 300 -8.46 16.83 -2.73
C LEU A 300 -8.94 18.29 -2.73
N ARG A 301 -10.16 18.56 -3.19
CA ARG A 301 -10.74 19.92 -3.19
C ARG A 301 -10.82 20.50 -1.79
N ALA A 302 -11.32 19.73 -0.82
CA ALA A 302 -11.44 20.18 0.56
C ALA A 302 -10.06 20.35 1.21
N ILE A 303 -9.13 19.43 0.96
CA ILE A 303 -7.75 19.52 1.45
C ILE A 303 -7.04 20.76 0.91
N VAL A 304 -7.19 21.06 -0.39
CA VAL A 304 -6.63 22.28 -1.01
C VAL A 304 -7.24 23.54 -0.41
N ALA A 305 -8.54 23.55 -0.12
CA ALA A 305 -9.19 24.68 0.55
C ALA A 305 -8.58 24.95 1.93
N VAL A 306 -8.36 23.90 2.74
CA VAL A 306 -7.69 24.01 4.05
C VAL A 306 -6.24 24.48 3.87
N LYS A 307 -5.50 23.88 2.92
CA LYS A 307 -4.13 24.27 2.59
C LYS A 307 -4.02 25.76 2.28
N ASN A 308 -4.88 26.28 1.41
CA ASN A 308 -4.90 27.68 1.02
C ASN A 308 -5.33 28.61 2.17
N LYS A 309 -6.28 28.19 3.00
CA LYS A 309 -6.75 28.97 4.16
C LYS A 309 -5.64 29.24 5.19
N TYR A 310 -4.76 28.27 5.41
CA TYR A 310 -3.72 28.33 6.45
C TYR A 310 -2.30 28.55 5.92
N GLY A 311 -2.12 28.69 4.59
CA GLY A 311 -0.80 28.90 3.98
C GLY A 311 0.15 27.70 4.16
N ALA A 312 -0.40 26.48 4.18
CA ALA A 312 0.39 25.26 4.25
C ALA A 312 0.91 24.84 2.85
N TYR A 313 1.82 23.87 2.81
CA TYR A 313 2.23 23.18 1.59
C TYR A 313 1.51 21.84 1.46
N LEU A 314 1.26 21.39 0.23
CA LEU A 314 0.65 20.10 -0.07
C LEU A 314 1.63 19.17 -0.80
N TYR A 315 1.86 18.02 -0.21
CA TYR A 315 2.55 16.88 -0.81
C TYR A 315 1.52 15.81 -1.19
N LEU A 316 1.34 15.62 -2.50
CA LEU A 316 0.39 14.65 -3.04
C LEU A 316 1.13 13.45 -3.64
N ASP A 317 0.91 12.28 -3.05
CA ASP A 317 1.40 10.99 -3.57
C ASP A 317 0.39 10.41 -4.57
N GLU A 318 0.64 10.60 -5.86
CA GLU A 318 -0.16 10.07 -6.98
C GLU A 318 0.20 8.62 -7.35
N ALA A 319 0.93 7.86 -6.52
CA ALA A 319 1.52 6.59 -6.93
C ALA A 319 0.51 5.53 -7.41
N HIS A 320 -0.76 5.61 -7.00
CA HIS A 320 -1.83 4.71 -7.46
C HIS A 320 -2.78 5.36 -8.46
N SER A 321 -2.89 6.69 -8.44
CA SER A 321 -3.84 7.45 -9.25
C SER A 321 -3.25 7.91 -10.58
N ILE A 322 -1.95 8.20 -10.67
CA ILE A 322 -1.30 8.60 -11.93
C ILE A 322 -1.44 7.50 -13.00
N GLY A 323 -1.88 7.88 -14.19
CA GLY A 323 -2.23 6.96 -15.29
C GLY A 323 -3.53 6.19 -15.09
N ALA A 324 -4.04 6.06 -13.87
CA ALA A 324 -5.23 5.28 -13.56
C ALA A 324 -6.52 6.11 -13.52
N LEU A 325 -6.42 7.37 -13.06
CA LEU A 325 -7.55 8.28 -12.88
C LEU A 325 -7.38 9.54 -13.73
N GLY A 326 -8.51 10.20 -13.96
CA GLY A 326 -8.60 11.40 -14.80
C GLY A 326 -8.81 11.05 -16.29
N PRO A 327 -9.51 11.90 -17.05
CA PRO A 327 -9.75 11.69 -18.49
C PRO A 327 -8.49 11.47 -19.33
N THR A 328 -7.34 12.04 -18.94
CA THR A 328 -6.05 11.88 -19.64
C THR A 328 -5.02 11.11 -18.82
N GLY A 329 -5.43 10.48 -17.72
CA GLY A 329 -4.54 9.73 -16.84
C GLY A 329 -3.62 10.62 -16.01
N ARG A 330 -3.96 11.89 -15.79
CA ARG A 330 -3.13 12.82 -14.99
C ARG A 330 -3.31 12.68 -13.48
N GLY A 331 -4.09 11.69 -13.04
CA GLY A 331 -4.23 11.36 -11.63
C GLY A 331 -5.40 12.04 -10.96
N VAL A 332 -5.36 12.08 -9.64
CA VAL A 332 -6.48 12.53 -8.81
C VAL A 332 -6.73 14.03 -8.96
N ALA A 333 -5.68 14.82 -9.23
CA ALA A 333 -5.82 16.25 -9.50
C ALA A 333 -6.77 16.52 -10.67
N GLU A 334 -6.57 15.82 -11.79
CA GLU A 334 -7.44 15.94 -12.97
C GLU A 334 -8.83 15.33 -12.70
N HIS A 335 -8.90 14.19 -12.01
CA HIS A 335 -10.17 13.54 -11.66
C HIS A 335 -11.10 14.45 -10.84
N HIS A 336 -10.54 15.17 -9.86
CA HIS A 336 -11.28 16.14 -9.05
C HIS A 336 -11.28 17.56 -9.65
N GLY A 337 -10.71 17.80 -10.83
CA GLY A 337 -10.66 19.13 -11.44
C GLY A 337 -9.94 20.17 -10.59
N VAL A 338 -8.91 19.74 -9.84
CA VAL A 338 -8.00 20.61 -9.08
C VAL A 338 -6.80 20.94 -9.96
N ASP A 339 -6.45 22.22 -10.02
CA ASP A 339 -5.29 22.66 -10.79
C ASP A 339 -4.00 22.16 -10.12
N THR A 340 -3.07 21.63 -10.92
CA THR A 340 -1.79 21.15 -10.39
C THR A 340 -0.94 22.27 -9.79
N ARG A 341 -1.22 23.54 -10.11
CA ARG A 341 -0.62 24.72 -9.48
C ARG A 341 -0.97 24.86 -7.99
N ASP A 342 -2.12 24.36 -7.55
CA ASP A 342 -2.53 24.41 -6.13
C ASP A 342 -1.81 23.33 -5.28
N ILE A 343 -1.15 22.38 -5.92
CA ILE A 343 -0.44 21.25 -5.29
C ILE A 343 1.06 21.53 -5.34
N ASP A 344 1.72 21.79 -4.22
CA ASP A 344 3.12 22.23 -4.23
C ASP A 344 4.07 21.13 -4.72
N ILE A 345 3.88 19.89 -4.25
CA ILE A 345 4.76 18.75 -4.56
C ILE A 345 3.93 17.57 -5.04
N MET A 346 4.20 17.10 -6.26
CA MET A 346 3.55 15.92 -6.84
C MET A 346 4.53 14.76 -6.91
N MET A 347 4.22 13.69 -6.21
CA MET A 347 4.98 12.45 -6.24
C MET A 347 4.24 11.39 -7.06
N GLY A 348 4.98 10.50 -7.72
CA GLY A 348 4.39 9.30 -8.30
C GLY A 348 5.40 8.18 -8.49
N THR A 349 4.92 7.01 -8.94
CA THR A 349 5.76 5.85 -9.24
C THR A 349 5.55 5.33 -10.65
N PHE A 350 6.61 4.78 -11.23
CA PHE A 350 6.57 4.10 -12.53
C PHE A 350 6.30 2.59 -12.41
N THR A 351 6.22 2.05 -11.18
CA THR A 351 6.06 0.61 -10.91
C THR A 351 4.66 0.06 -11.12
N LYS A 352 3.68 0.93 -11.41
CA LYS A 352 2.25 0.57 -11.50
C LYS A 352 1.72 0.78 -12.90
N SER A 353 1.02 1.89 -13.14
CA SER A 353 0.43 2.23 -14.43
C SER A 353 1.41 2.11 -15.59
N PHE A 354 2.68 2.49 -15.38
CA PHE A 354 3.71 2.55 -16.41
C PHE A 354 4.54 1.27 -16.56
N GLY A 355 4.29 0.21 -15.77
CA GLY A 355 4.89 -1.11 -15.96
C GLY A 355 6.42 -1.19 -15.86
N ALA A 356 7.06 -0.25 -15.16
CA ALA A 356 8.52 -0.12 -15.07
C ALA A 356 9.03 -0.06 -13.63
N VAL A 357 10.07 0.73 -13.35
CA VAL A 357 10.69 0.88 -12.02
C VAL A 357 10.91 2.35 -11.68
N GLY A 358 10.99 2.65 -10.38
CA GLY A 358 11.29 3.99 -9.90
C GLY A 358 10.09 4.87 -9.59
N GLY A 359 10.36 6.15 -9.40
CA GLY A 359 9.37 7.19 -9.13
C GLY A 359 9.91 8.58 -9.42
N TYR A 360 9.11 9.59 -9.15
CA TYR A 360 9.44 10.98 -9.43
C TYR A 360 8.90 11.93 -8.36
N ILE A 361 9.49 13.12 -8.32
CA ILE A 361 8.93 14.31 -7.69
C ILE A 361 8.90 15.42 -8.74
N ALA A 362 7.74 16.05 -8.92
CA ALA A 362 7.54 17.20 -9.78
C ALA A 362 7.06 18.40 -8.96
N SER A 363 7.70 19.55 -9.20
CA SER A 363 7.53 20.78 -8.41
C SER A 363 8.17 21.95 -9.16
N ASP A 364 8.14 23.13 -8.53
CA ASP A 364 8.91 24.30 -8.95
C ASP A 364 10.42 24.01 -9.04
N SER A 365 11.07 24.66 -10.00
CA SER A 365 12.48 24.48 -10.34
C SER A 365 13.42 24.62 -9.14
N ALA A 366 13.23 25.66 -8.33
CA ALA A 366 14.05 25.92 -7.15
C ALA A 366 14.00 24.78 -6.12
N LEU A 367 12.84 24.15 -5.93
CA LEU A 367 12.71 23.01 -5.01
C LEU A 367 13.37 21.76 -5.61
N ILE A 368 13.17 21.49 -6.89
CA ILE A 368 13.79 20.34 -7.57
C ILE A 368 15.32 20.45 -7.55
N ASP A 369 15.89 21.62 -7.80
CA ASP A 369 17.34 21.81 -7.76
C ASP A 369 17.90 21.64 -6.35
N ARG A 370 17.17 22.09 -5.32
CA ARG A 370 17.51 21.81 -3.92
C ARG A 370 17.47 20.31 -3.62
N ILE A 371 16.45 19.58 -4.09
CA ILE A 371 16.34 18.13 -3.91
C ILE A 371 17.53 17.42 -4.58
N ARG A 372 17.89 17.82 -5.81
CA ARG A 372 19.06 17.25 -6.52
C ARG A 372 20.36 17.42 -5.74
N ALA A 373 20.54 18.57 -5.07
CA ALA A 373 21.75 18.89 -4.32
C ALA A 373 21.83 18.20 -2.94
N LEU A 374 20.70 17.88 -2.30
CA LEU A 374 20.67 17.45 -0.89
C LEU A 374 20.13 16.04 -0.67
N SER A 375 19.33 15.49 -1.59
CA SER A 375 18.65 14.22 -1.35
C SER A 375 19.62 13.03 -1.44
N PRO A 376 19.60 12.10 -0.47
CA PRO A 376 20.33 10.83 -0.59
C PRO A 376 19.99 10.04 -1.85
N ALA A 377 18.77 10.18 -2.38
CA ALA A 377 18.37 9.54 -3.64
C ALA A 377 19.12 10.08 -4.86
N SER A 378 19.60 11.33 -4.81
CA SER A 378 20.39 11.94 -5.89
C SER A 378 21.89 11.75 -5.68
N LEU A 379 22.33 11.84 -4.42
CA LEU A 379 23.73 11.84 -4.03
C LEU A 379 24.36 10.45 -3.93
N TYR A 380 23.60 9.44 -3.50
CA TYR A 380 24.15 8.12 -3.14
C TYR A 380 23.46 6.95 -3.83
N ALA A 381 22.22 7.11 -4.30
CA ALA A 381 21.53 6.03 -4.99
C ALA A 381 21.97 5.92 -6.46
N SER A 382 21.99 4.69 -6.97
CA SER A 382 22.24 4.43 -8.39
C SER A 382 21.20 5.14 -9.25
N ALA A 383 21.65 5.80 -10.30
CA ALA A 383 20.76 6.46 -11.24
C ALA A 383 19.83 5.46 -11.95
N MET A 384 18.70 5.97 -12.45
CA MET A 384 17.73 5.14 -13.16
C MET A 384 18.34 4.52 -14.43
N SER A 385 18.11 3.23 -14.60
CA SER A 385 18.50 2.45 -15.79
C SER A 385 17.97 3.12 -17.07
N PRO A 386 18.84 3.41 -18.07
CA PRO A 386 18.44 3.99 -19.35
C PRO A 386 17.31 3.25 -20.09
N PRO A 387 17.33 1.91 -20.26
CA PRO A 387 16.22 1.21 -20.92
C PRO A 387 14.90 1.32 -20.13
N CYS A 388 14.95 1.31 -18.80
CA CYS A 388 13.76 1.54 -17.98
C CYS A 388 13.21 2.95 -18.17
N ALA A 389 14.08 3.97 -18.16
CA ALA A 389 13.69 5.35 -18.42
C ALA A 389 13.08 5.53 -19.83
N GLN A 390 13.62 4.82 -20.83
CA GLN A 390 13.09 4.87 -22.19
C GLN A 390 11.71 4.19 -22.31
N HIS A 391 11.48 3.08 -21.62
CA HIS A 391 10.15 2.45 -21.56
C HIS A 391 9.11 3.41 -20.98
N ILE A 392 9.48 4.11 -19.90
CA ILE A 392 8.59 5.08 -19.25
C ILE A 392 8.30 6.27 -20.18
N ASN A 393 9.32 6.80 -20.87
CA ASN A 393 9.13 7.85 -21.88
C ASN A 393 8.12 7.42 -22.95
N TRP A 394 8.27 6.20 -23.49
CA TRP A 394 7.33 5.64 -24.47
C TRP A 394 5.91 5.55 -23.92
N ALA A 395 5.73 5.07 -22.68
CA ALA A 395 4.41 5.00 -22.05
C ALA A 395 3.77 6.40 -21.90
N PHE A 396 4.53 7.42 -21.50
CA PHE A 396 4.03 8.80 -21.44
C PHE A 396 3.72 9.38 -22.83
N GLU A 397 4.56 9.10 -23.84
CA GLU A 397 4.33 9.53 -25.22
C GLU A 397 3.01 8.96 -25.77
N GLN A 398 2.75 7.68 -25.52
CA GLN A 398 1.46 7.02 -25.82
C GLN A 398 0.28 7.65 -25.09
N LEU A 399 0.41 7.94 -23.79
CA LEU A 399 -0.67 8.58 -23.03
C LEU A 399 -0.98 9.99 -23.51
N MET A 400 0.04 10.73 -23.97
CA MET A 400 -0.12 12.06 -24.55
C MET A 400 -0.50 12.04 -26.04
N GLY A 401 -0.60 10.86 -26.68
CA GLY A 401 -0.85 10.73 -28.13
C GLY A 401 0.28 11.27 -29.01
N LYS A 402 1.51 11.39 -28.48
CA LYS A 402 2.67 11.95 -29.23
C LYS A 402 3.22 11.01 -30.30
N ASP A 403 2.83 9.75 -30.26
CA ASP A 403 3.09 8.77 -31.32
C ASP A 403 2.04 8.77 -32.43
N GLY A 404 1.03 9.64 -32.35
CA GLY A 404 -0.05 9.72 -33.34
C GLY A 404 -1.12 8.65 -33.18
N THR A 405 -1.14 7.91 -32.06
CA THR A 405 -2.13 6.86 -31.78
C THR A 405 -3.05 7.23 -30.63
N ASP A 406 -4.25 6.61 -30.59
CA ASP A 406 -5.21 6.73 -29.49
C ASP A 406 -5.06 5.63 -28.43
N VAL A 407 -3.97 4.86 -28.46
CA VAL A 407 -3.80 3.67 -27.60
C VAL A 407 -3.79 4.05 -26.12
N GLY A 408 -3.09 5.12 -25.74
CA GLY A 408 -3.06 5.60 -24.35
C GLY A 408 -4.44 5.99 -23.84
N LYS A 409 -5.18 6.77 -24.65
CA LYS A 409 -6.57 7.19 -24.34
C LYS A 409 -7.52 5.99 -24.24
N SER A 410 -7.39 5.03 -25.16
CA SER A 410 -8.17 3.79 -25.15
C SER A 410 -7.90 2.97 -23.88
N LYS A 411 -6.64 2.83 -23.45
CA LYS A 411 -6.26 2.14 -22.22
C LYS A 411 -6.89 2.77 -20.98
N ILE A 412 -6.86 4.10 -20.85
CA ILE A 412 -7.49 4.82 -19.73
C ILE A 412 -9.00 4.57 -19.71
N HIS A 413 -9.66 4.70 -20.86
CA HIS A 413 -11.09 4.46 -20.98
C HIS A 413 -11.46 3.01 -20.64
N GLN A 414 -10.70 2.04 -21.18
CA GLN A 414 -10.88 0.61 -20.92
C GLN A 414 -10.73 0.29 -19.43
N LEU A 415 -9.72 0.84 -18.74
CA LEU A 415 -9.51 0.64 -17.31
C LEU A 415 -10.72 1.13 -16.50
N ARG A 416 -11.21 2.33 -16.79
CA ARG A 416 -12.38 2.93 -16.14
C ARG A 416 -13.63 2.07 -16.35
N GLU A 417 -13.91 1.66 -17.58
CA GLU A 417 -15.04 0.81 -17.93
C GLU A 417 -14.94 -0.58 -17.25
N ASN A 418 -13.74 -1.14 -17.18
CA ASN A 418 -13.48 -2.39 -16.49
C ASN A 418 -13.75 -2.25 -14.98
N ALA A 419 -13.29 -1.17 -14.35
CA ALA A 419 -13.52 -0.89 -12.92
C ALA A 419 -14.99 -0.76 -12.56
N ILE A 420 -15.73 0.10 -13.28
CA ILE A 420 -17.15 0.33 -13.06
C ILE A 420 -17.94 -0.98 -13.27
N TYR A 421 -17.65 -1.69 -14.35
CA TYR A 421 -18.32 -2.95 -14.66
C TYR A 421 -18.11 -4.00 -13.57
N PHE A 422 -16.86 -4.27 -13.23
CA PHE A 422 -16.50 -5.32 -12.30
C PHE A 422 -17.08 -5.04 -10.91
N ARG A 423 -16.93 -3.81 -10.42
CA ARG A 423 -17.49 -3.37 -9.13
C ARG A 423 -19.01 -3.51 -9.10
N LYS A 424 -19.70 -3.07 -10.16
CA LYS A 424 -21.16 -3.21 -10.27
C LYS A 424 -21.60 -4.68 -10.18
N ARG A 425 -20.88 -5.57 -10.85
CA ARG A 425 -21.16 -7.02 -10.83
C ARG A 425 -20.92 -7.63 -9.45
N LEU A 426 -19.79 -7.30 -8.80
CA LEU A 426 -19.50 -7.72 -7.42
C LEU A 426 -20.60 -7.26 -6.43
N ASN A 427 -20.98 -5.99 -6.48
CA ASN A 427 -22.04 -5.47 -5.61
C ASN A 427 -23.38 -6.17 -5.88
N THR A 428 -23.69 -6.49 -7.15
CA THR A 428 -24.90 -7.25 -7.51
C THR A 428 -24.88 -8.68 -6.94
N MET A 429 -23.71 -9.30 -6.83
CA MET A 429 -23.52 -10.62 -6.21
C MET A 429 -23.74 -10.58 -4.69
N GLY A 430 -23.68 -9.40 -4.07
CA GLY A 430 -23.83 -9.20 -2.63
C GLY A 430 -22.54 -9.33 -1.83
N VAL A 431 -21.37 -9.23 -2.50
CA VAL A 431 -20.10 -9.06 -1.81
C VAL A 431 -19.88 -7.57 -1.52
N GLN A 432 -19.33 -7.28 -0.34
CA GLN A 432 -19.06 -5.90 0.06
C GLN A 432 -17.72 -5.43 -0.52
N THR A 433 -17.73 -4.30 -1.21
CA THR A 433 -16.54 -3.67 -1.81
C THR A 433 -16.27 -2.28 -1.21
N LEU A 434 -15.02 -1.83 -1.26
CA LEU A 434 -14.59 -0.48 -0.83
C LEU A 434 -14.11 0.39 -1.99
N GLY A 435 -13.97 1.69 -1.74
CA GLY A 435 -13.38 2.66 -2.66
C GLY A 435 -14.36 3.31 -3.64
N ASP A 436 -13.83 4.07 -4.58
CA ASP A 436 -14.65 4.85 -5.54
C ASP A 436 -14.98 4.04 -6.81
N TRP A 437 -16.06 4.39 -7.51
CA TRP A 437 -16.62 3.55 -8.57
C TRP A 437 -15.69 3.25 -9.74
N ASP A 438 -14.89 4.23 -10.14
CA ASP A 438 -13.93 4.14 -11.24
C ASP A 438 -12.51 3.83 -10.77
N SER A 439 -12.32 3.55 -9.48
CA SER A 439 -11.05 3.09 -8.94
C SER A 439 -10.70 1.69 -9.44
N PRO A 440 -9.51 1.48 -10.02
CA PRO A 440 -9.07 0.17 -10.47
C PRO A 440 -8.66 -0.75 -9.31
N VAL A 441 -8.64 -0.24 -8.07
CA VAL A 441 -8.46 -1.03 -6.86
C VAL A 441 -9.83 -1.28 -6.25
N ILE A 442 -10.26 -2.54 -6.22
CA ILE A 442 -11.56 -2.97 -5.74
C ILE A 442 -11.34 -3.98 -4.60
N PRO A 443 -11.25 -3.53 -3.35
CA PRO A 443 -11.11 -4.44 -2.22
C PRO A 443 -12.43 -5.16 -1.95
N ILE A 444 -12.39 -6.49 -1.90
CA ILE A 444 -13.50 -7.35 -1.46
C ILE A 444 -13.31 -7.66 0.03
N MET A 445 -14.29 -7.33 0.85
CA MET A 445 -14.18 -7.51 2.30
C MET A 445 -14.30 -8.99 2.69
N LEU A 446 -13.31 -9.48 3.43
CA LEU A 446 -13.27 -10.87 3.92
C LEU A 446 -13.57 -10.93 5.43
N TYR A 447 -13.09 -9.94 6.18
CA TYR A 447 -13.22 -9.78 7.63
C TYR A 447 -12.59 -10.93 8.44
N ASN A 448 -13.23 -12.10 8.45
CA ASN A 448 -12.83 -13.23 9.27
C ASN A 448 -11.49 -13.83 8.80
N PRO A 449 -10.51 -14.06 9.71
CA PRO A 449 -9.19 -14.58 9.35
C PRO A 449 -9.21 -15.95 8.67
N ALA A 450 -10.20 -16.81 8.97
CA ALA A 450 -10.32 -18.12 8.31
C ALA A 450 -10.68 -17.98 6.83
N LYS A 451 -11.46 -16.94 6.47
CA LYS A 451 -11.90 -16.68 5.09
C LYS A 451 -10.78 -16.16 4.21
N ILE A 452 -9.76 -15.50 4.78
CA ILE A 452 -8.58 -14.99 4.07
C ILE A 452 -7.89 -16.10 3.28
N ALA A 453 -7.51 -17.18 3.98
CA ALA A 453 -6.79 -18.28 3.36
C ALA A 453 -7.69 -19.11 2.45
N ALA A 454 -8.94 -19.34 2.86
CA ALA A 454 -9.91 -20.08 2.05
C ALA A 454 -10.13 -19.38 0.69
N PHE A 455 -10.44 -18.07 0.70
CA PHE A 455 -10.67 -17.31 -0.51
C PHE A 455 -9.45 -17.32 -1.45
N SER A 456 -8.24 -17.06 -0.93
CA SER A 456 -7.03 -17.05 -1.74
C SER A 456 -6.69 -18.41 -2.37
N ARG A 457 -6.93 -19.51 -1.64
CA ARG A 457 -6.65 -20.88 -2.12
C ARG A 457 -7.70 -21.36 -3.12
N GLU A 458 -8.97 -21.09 -2.87
CA GLU A 458 -10.07 -21.48 -3.78
C GLU A 458 -10.07 -20.68 -5.09
N CYS A 459 -9.67 -19.41 -5.07
CA CYS A 459 -9.43 -18.66 -6.30
C CYS A 459 -8.27 -19.27 -7.09
N TYR A 460 -7.17 -19.60 -6.41
CA TYR A 460 -5.98 -20.16 -7.06
C TYR A 460 -6.19 -21.53 -7.68
N SER A 461 -6.92 -22.42 -6.99
CA SER A 461 -7.25 -23.76 -7.53
C SER A 461 -8.07 -23.67 -8.81
N ARG A 462 -8.78 -22.55 -9.02
CA ARG A 462 -9.56 -22.22 -10.23
C ARG A 462 -8.79 -21.36 -11.24
N GLY A 463 -7.49 -21.13 -11.05
CA GLY A 463 -6.68 -20.34 -11.96
C GLY A 463 -6.85 -18.82 -11.81
N LEU A 464 -7.34 -18.33 -10.67
CA LEU A 464 -7.48 -16.90 -10.39
C LEU A 464 -6.46 -16.45 -9.34
N ALA A 465 -5.57 -15.53 -9.72
CA ALA A 465 -4.54 -15.01 -8.83
C ALA A 465 -5.02 -13.70 -8.17
N VAL A 466 -5.30 -13.77 -6.87
CA VAL A 466 -5.71 -12.64 -6.03
C VAL A 466 -4.69 -12.39 -4.91
N VAL A 467 -4.59 -11.14 -4.47
CA VAL A 467 -3.80 -10.76 -3.30
C VAL A 467 -4.75 -10.52 -2.13
N VAL A 468 -4.53 -11.22 -1.04
CA VAL A 468 -5.23 -10.94 0.22
C VAL A 468 -4.39 -10.00 1.08
N ALA A 469 -5.05 -9.17 1.88
CA ALA A 469 -4.47 -8.25 2.86
C ALA A 469 -5.09 -8.48 4.25
N GLY A 470 -4.26 -8.50 5.28
CA GLY A 470 -4.65 -8.64 6.69
C GLY A 470 -3.61 -7.95 7.58
N PHE A 471 -3.77 -8.05 8.91
CA PHE A 471 -2.81 -7.47 9.84
C PHE A 471 -1.37 -7.94 9.55
N PRO A 472 -0.35 -7.05 9.59
CA PRO A 472 -0.42 -5.63 10.03
C PRO A 472 -0.79 -4.63 8.92
N ALA A 473 -0.93 -5.05 7.66
CA ALA A 473 -1.20 -4.14 6.55
C ALA A 473 -2.59 -3.49 6.62
N THR A 474 -3.54 -4.15 7.28
CA THR A 474 -4.89 -3.63 7.56
C THR A 474 -5.29 -3.98 9.00
N PRO A 475 -6.19 -3.22 9.65
CA PRO A 475 -6.70 -3.59 10.97
C PRO A 475 -7.32 -4.99 10.99
N LEU A 476 -7.31 -5.67 12.15
CA LEU A 476 -7.79 -7.05 12.30
C LEU A 476 -9.20 -7.27 11.75
N LEU A 477 -10.10 -6.30 11.99
CA LEU A 477 -11.48 -6.36 11.54
C LEU A 477 -11.67 -6.09 10.05
N LEU A 478 -10.65 -5.70 9.31
CA LEU A 478 -10.78 -5.12 7.97
C LEU A 478 -9.92 -5.85 6.94
N SER A 479 -9.72 -7.15 7.16
CA SER A 479 -9.06 -8.02 6.19
C SER A 479 -9.88 -8.12 4.89
N ARG A 480 -9.18 -8.19 3.76
CA ARG A 480 -9.78 -8.05 2.43
C ARG A 480 -8.98 -8.76 1.34
N ALA A 481 -9.60 -9.09 0.22
CA ALA A 481 -8.92 -9.43 -1.02
C ALA A 481 -8.83 -8.17 -1.88
N ARG A 482 -7.62 -7.71 -2.20
CA ARG A 482 -7.43 -6.53 -3.04
C ARG A 482 -7.40 -6.96 -4.50
N ILE A 483 -8.47 -6.65 -5.22
CA ILE A 483 -8.54 -6.84 -6.67
C ILE A 483 -8.00 -5.60 -7.35
N CYS A 484 -7.04 -5.79 -8.26
CA CYS A 484 -6.47 -4.73 -9.08
C CYS A 484 -6.78 -5.04 -10.54
N LEU A 485 -7.50 -4.13 -11.20
CA LEU A 485 -7.88 -4.27 -12.60
C LEU A 485 -6.86 -3.62 -13.53
N SER A 486 -6.86 -4.06 -14.77
CA SER A 486 -6.01 -3.58 -15.84
C SER A 486 -6.83 -3.24 -17.09
N ALA A 487 -6.34 -2.29 -17.86
CA ALA A 487 -6.77 -2.06 -19.24
C ALA A 487 -6.51 -3.29 -20.13
N ALA A 488 -5.59 -4.18 -19.74
CA ALA A 488 -5.31 -5.41 -20.48
C ALA A 488 -6.37 -6.52 -20.26
N HIS A 489 -7.24 -6.39 -19.25
CA HIS A 489 -8.31 -7.37 -19.03
C HIS A 489 -9.42 -7.20 -20.08
N THR A 490 -9.74 -8.27 -20.78
CA THR A 490 -10.88 -8.31 -21.70
C THR A 490 -12.18 -8.50 -20.92
N ARG A 491 -13.33 -8.18 -21.55
CA ARG A 491 -14.64 -8.43 -20.94
C ARG A 491 -14.83 -9.92 -20.60
N ALA A 492 -14.34 -10.82 -21.46
CA ALA A 492 -14.39 -12.26 -21.24
C ALA A 492 -13.58 -12.70 -20.01
N ASP A 493 -12.37 -12.14 -19.83
CA ASP A 493 -11.56 -12.39 -18.62
C ASP A 493 -12.31 -11.98 -17.36
N LEU A 494 -12.93 -10.79 -17.38
CA LEU A 494 -13.68 -10.25 -16.24
C LEU A 494 -14.94 -11.07 -15.94
N ASP A 495 -15.69 -11.49 -16.96
CA ASP A 495 -16.87 -12.34 -16.76
C ASP A 495 -16.52 -13.70 -16.19
N TRP A 496 -15.43 -14.30 -16.68
CA TRP A 496 -14.90 -15.54 -16.13
C TRP A 496 -14.44 -15.36 -14.67
N ALA A 497 -13.66 -14.31 -14.38
CA ALA A 497 -13.22 -14.00 -13.03
C ALA A 497 -14.39 -13.81 -12.05
N LEU A 498 -15.42 -13.08 -12.50
CA LEU A 498 -16.66 -12.85 -11.75
C LEU A 498 -17.38 -14.17 -11.47
N SER A 499 -17.46 -15.09 -12.44
CA SER A 499 -18.07 -16.41 -12.22
C SER A 499 -17.33 -17.23 -11.15
N VAL A 500 -15.99 -17.21 -11.18
CA VAL A 500 -15.14 -17.87 -10.18
C VAL A 500 -15.32 -17.22 -8.81
N ILE A 501 -15.30 -15.89 -8.74
CA ILE A 501 -15.48 -15.16 -7.48
C ILE A 501 -16.88 -15.42 -6.90
N ASP A 502 -17.93 -15.51 -7.71
CA ASP A 502 -19.30 -15.76 -7.24
C ASP A 502 -19.42 -17.14 -6.56
N GLU A 503 -18.82 -18.18 -7.17
CA GLU A 503 -18.76 -19.54 -6.61
C GLU A 503 -17.93 -19.57 -5.31
N VAL A 504 -16.73 -19.00 -5.34
CA VAL A 504 -15.85 -18.95 -4.15
C VAL A 504 -16.49 -18.11 -3.05
N ALA A 505 -17.24 -17.07 -3.39
CA ALA A 505 -17.95 -16.25 -2.43
C ALA A 505 -19.08 -17.00 -1.72
N ASP A 506 -19.75 -17.93 -2.41
CA ASP A 506 -20.70 -18.86 -1.79
C ASP A 506 -19.99 -19.85 -0.87
N ILE A 507 -18.88 -20.47 -1.32
CA ILE A 507 -18.11 -21.43 -0.50
C ILE A 507 -17.60 -20.78 0.79
N THR A 508 -17.07 -19.55 0.68
CA THR A 508 -16.49 -18.81 1.81
C THR A 508 -17.50 -17.98 2.60
N GLN A 509 -18.76 -17.96 2.15
CA GLN A 509 -19.86 -17.22 2.78
C GLN A 509 -19.52 -15.73 2.98
N ILE A 510 -18.98 -15.05 1.96
CA ILE A 510 -18.63 -13.61 2.00
C ILE A 510 -19.68 -12.72 1.31
N LYS A 511 -20.81 -13.28 0.87
CA LYS A 511 -21.96 -12.53 0.36
C LYS A 511 -22.78 -11.92 1.50
N TYR A 512 -22.16 -11.01 2.26
CA TYR A 512 -22.70 -10.45 3.51
C TYR A 512 -24.07 -9.78 3.32
N ASP A 513 -24.29 -9.11 2.19
CA ASP A 513 -25.56 -8.41 1.91
C ASP A 513 -26.74 -9.37 1.66
N ARG A 514 -26.44 -10.64 1.36
CA ARG A 514 -27.45 -11.69 1.13
C ARG A 514 -27.60 -12.66 2.30
N SER A 515 -26.80 -12.51 3.36
CA SER A 515 -26.72 -13.48 4.45
C SER A 515 -28.05 -13.65 5.19
N PHE A 516 -28.30 -14.87 5.68
CA PHE A 516 -29.52 -15.25 6.40
C PHE A 516 -29.79 -14.37 7.65
N ALA A 517 -28.73 -13.87 8.29
CA ALA A 517 -28.82 -12.96 9.43
C ALA A 517 -29.47 -11.60 9.07
N THR A 518 -29.28 -11.12 7.84
CA THR A 518 -29.90 -9.89 7.33
C THR A 518 -31.40 -10.09 7.02
N ARG A 519 -31.84 -11.33 6.78
CA ARG A 519 -33.24 -11.68 6.45
C ARG A 519 -34.13 -11.98 7.67
N LEU A 520 -33.54 -12.38 8.80
CA LEU A 520 -34.28 -12.78 10.01
C LEU A 520 -34.61 -11.61 10.95
N LEU A 521 -33.95 -10.46 10.80
CA LEU A 521 -34.31 -9.28 11.56
C LEU A 521 -35.43 -8.55 10.82
N PRO A 522 -36.65 -8.46 11.40
CA PRO A 522 -37.72 -7.68 10.78
C PRO A 522 -37.23 -6.25 10.58
N LEU A 523 -37.61 -5.62 9.46
CA LEU A 523 -37.25 -4.26 9.07
C LEU A 523 -37.48 -3.21 10.17
N SER A 524 -38.36 -3.48 11.13
CA SER A 524 -38.60 -2.67 12.32
C SER A 524 -37.45 -2.68 13.33
N VAL A 525 -36.75 -3.80 13.50
CA VAL A 525 -35.57 -3.93 14.37
C VAL A 525 -34.33 -3.43 13.64
N ALA A 526 -34.21 -3.69 12.34
CA ALA A 526 -33.13 -3.14 11.52
C ALA A 526 -33.14 -1.59 11.54
N LYS A 527 -34.31 -0.95 11.40
CA LYS A 527 -34.46 0.53 11.50
C LYS A 527 -34.28 1.10 12.90
N PHE A 528 -34.59 0.32 13.95
CA PHE A 528 -34.34 0.74 15.34
C PHE A 528 -32.85 0.65 15.70
N ILE A 529 -32.09 -0.21 15.00
CA ILE A 529 -30.65 -0.39 15.20
C ILE A 529 -29.82 0.53 14.27
N THR A 530 -30.31 0.87 13.07
CA THR A 530 -29.63 1.78 12.13
C THR A 530 -30.11 3.24 12.19
N GLY A 531 -30.89 3.60 13.21
CA GLY A 531 -31.50 4.92 13.34
C GLY A 531 -31.18 5.64 14.65
N ASN A 532 -29.93 6.10 14.84
CA ASN A 532 -29.68 7.43 15.40
C ASN A 532 -28.20 7.86 15.24
N GLN A 533 -27.79 8.26 14.04
CA GLN A 533 -26.70 9.23 13.88
C GLN A 533 -27.08 10.26 12.82
N ARG A 534 -28.00 11.16 13.20
CA ARG A 534 -28.01 12.54 12.75
C ARG A 534 -27.77 13.42 13.97
N SER A 535 -26.64 14.13 13.91
CA SER A 535 -26.43 15.49 14.42
C SER A 535 -27.41 16.02 15.48
N GLU A 536 -26.93 16.11 16.72
CA GLU A 536 -27.03 17.23 17.68
C GLU A 536 -26.97 16.68 19.13
N GLU A 537 -26.28 17.41 20.00
CA GLU A 537 -26.05 17.16 21.44
C GLU A 537 -25.00 16.08 21.83
N CYS A 538 -23.72 16.49 21.81
CA CYS A 538 -22.82 16.28 22.96
C CYS A 538 -21.54 17.12 22.81
N LEU A 539 -21.72 18.45 22.80
CA LEU A 539 -20.75 19.38 23.35
C LEU A 539 -21.25 19.76 24.74
N SER A 540 -20.87 19.00 25.76
CA SER A 540 -20.75 19.50 27.13
C SER A 540 -20.16 18.41 28.02
N ASN A 541 -19.09 18.77 28.73
CA ASN A 541 -18.46 18.05 29.84
C ASN A 541 -17.39 17.03 29.46
N PHE A 542 -16.16 17.52 29.29
CA PHE A 542 -15.00 17.00 30.04
C PHE A 542 -13.92 18.09 30.10
N GLU A 543 -14.22 19.16 30.85
CA GLU A 543 -13.18 19.85 31.62
C GLU A 543 -12.94 19.02 32.89
N GLY A 544 -11.68 18.66 33.13
CA GLY A 544 -11.30 17.86 34.29
C GLY A 544 -9.87 17.39 34.19
N HIS A 545 -8.94 18.32 34.45
CA HIS A 545 -7.56 18.00 34.79
C HIS A 545 -7.48 16.88 35.84
N GLU A 546 -6.63 15.87 35.62
CA GLU A 546 -5.80 15.36 36.71
C GLU A 546 -4.49 14.74 36.20
N TYR A 547 -3.44 15.54 36.41
CA TYR A 547 -2.07 15.10 36.61
C TYR A 547 -2.01 13.96 37.62
N CYS A 548 -1.45 12.81 37.24
CA CYS A 548 -0.82 11.91 38.23
C CYS A 548 0.68 11.77 37.94
N LYS A 549 1.41 12.64 38.63
CA LYS A 549 2.85 12.57 38.90
C LYS A 549 3.18 11.37 39.80
N GLY A 550 4.32 10.75 39.50
CA GLY A 550 5.30 10.30 40.51
C GLY A 550 5.46 8.78 40.65
N ARG A 551 6.65 8.20 40.88
CA ARG A 551 8.06 8.63 41.01
C ARG A 551 8.89 7.34 40.71
N HIS A 552 10.07 7.37 40.08
CA HIS A 552 11.29 7.90 40.66
C HIS A 552 12.26 8.46 39.60
N CYS A 553 12.57 9.74 39.79
CA CYS A 553 13.75 10.41 39.29
C CYS A 553 14.83 10.30 40.38
N LEU A 554 16.08 10.03 39.99
CA LEU A 554 17.26 10.45 40.74
C LEU A 554 18.29 10.94 39.73
N MET A 555 18.36 12.27 39.62
CA MET A 555 19.49 12.98 39.02
C MET A 555 20.76 12.72 39.84
N ARG A 556 21.92 12.70 39.16
CA ARG A 556 23.07 13.50 39.60
C ARG A 556 24.01 13.81 38.44
N THR A 557 24.15 15.10 38.20
CA THR A 557 25.22 15.79 37.46
C THR A 557 26.58 15.60 38.15
N HIS A 558 27.67 15.49 37.37
CA HIS A 558 28.91 16.27 37.55
C HIS A 558 29.93 16.03 36.42
N SER A 559 30.34 17.12 35.77
CA SER A 559 31.69 17.48 35.29
C SER A 559 32.68 16.36 34.89
N MET A 560 32.93 16.22 33.60
CA MET A 560 34.15 16.66 32.88
C MET A 560 33.93 16.50 31.37
#